data_AF-A0A927B856-F1
#
_entry.id   AF-A0A927B856-F1
#
_cell.length_a   1.000
_cell.length_b   1.000
_cell.length_c   1.000
_cell.angle_alpha   90.00
_cell.angle_beta   90.00
_cell.angle_gamma   90.00
#
_symmetry.space_group_name_H-M   'P 1'
#
loop_
_entity.id
_entity.type
_entity.pdbx_description
1 polymer ?
#
loop_
_entity_poly.entity_id
_entity_poly.type
_entity_poly.pdbx_seq_one_letter_code
_entity_poly.pdbx_strand_id
1 'polypeptide(L)'
;MKDRLERLLPTDERKRKWTAISLTVVIAGLLSIWGIYGIGQYGIALFILTPLFIGAGSTILYGLNREITKQDAWQIGYLTLAIFLAALLVFAIEGIICVAMAAPFGLLLTWVGSLIGHAIINKNSTDASTTFLVLVGIIPTMAFIEKSSQPTLVSVVSSIRIDAPPQTVWKNVIEFPHLDEPEDFIFKTGIAYPINARIKGTGVGAVRHCNFTTGSFVEPITVWDEPRLLKFTVVQQPEPMKELSFWDVDAPHLHDYFVSKQGQFKLTRLPNGKTLLEGTTWYYHNIKPAFYWQLWSNSIIHKIHDRVLVHIKKNSER
;
A
#
# COMPACT_ATOMS: atom_id res chain seq x y z
N MET A 1 -7.20 40.78 -2.82
CA MET A 1 -6.47 39.50 -2.98
C MET A 1 -7.22 38.50 -3.85
N LYS A 2 -8.57 38.50 -3.84
CA LYS A 2 -9.45 37.98 -4.90
C LYS A 2 -8.91 38.30 -6.31
N ASP A 3 -8.51 39.57 -6.49
CA ASP A 3 -7.83 40.13 -7.66
C ASP A 3 -6.65 39.34 -8.25
N ARG A 4 -5.88 38.56 -7.47
CA ARG A 4 -4.68 37.88 -8.00
C ARG A 4 -5.00 36.53 -8.63
N LEU A 5 -5.90 35.75 -8.04
CA LEU A 5 -6.33 34.46 -8.62
C LEU A 5 -7.21 34.70 -9.86
N GLU A 6 -8.04 35.74 -9.82
CA GLU A 6 -8.94 36.12 -10.92
C GLU A 6 -8.17 36.54 -12.18
N ARG A 7 -7.07 37.29 -12.03
CA ARG A 7 -6.23 37.71 -13.19
C ARG A 7 -5.52 36.56 -13.90
N LEU A 8 -5.36 35.41 -13.23
CA LEU A 8 -4.68 34.23 -13.79
C LEU A 8 -5.63 33.30 -14.56
N LEU A 9 -6.94 33.44 -14.37
CA LEU A 9 -7.91 32.51 -14.95
C LEU A 9 -8.51 33.04 -16.26
N PRO A 10 -8.44 32.28 -17.37
CA PRO A 10 -9.08 32.66 -18.62
C PRO A 10 -10.60 32.83 -18.48
N THR A 11 -11.18 33.76 -19.24
CA THR A 11 -12.64 33.92 -19.35
C THR A 11 -13.29 32.85 -20.23
N ASP A 12 -12.56 32.35 -21.24
CA ASP A 12 -12.99 31.24 -22.09
C ASP A 12 -13.11 29.94 -21.28
N GLU A 13 -14.27 29.27 -21.41
CA GLU A 13 -14.61 28.09 -20.62
C GLU A 13 -13.62 26.93 -20.82
N ARG A 14 -13.24 26.64 -22.07
CA ARG A 14 -12.36 25.52 -22.39
C ARG A 14 -10.95 25.78 -21.87
N LYS A 15 -10.42 26.99 -22.10
CA LYS A 15 -9.10 27.40 -21.58
C LYS A 15 -9.09 27.37 -20.06
N ARG A 16 -10.17 27.82 -19.42
CA ARG A 16 -10.29 27.83 -17.97
C ARG A 16 -10.34 26.43 -17.38
N LYS A 17 -11.11 25.51 -17.98
CA LYS A 17 -11.15 24.09 -17.58
C LYS A 17 -9.75 23.49 -17.54
N TRP A 18 -9.00 23.62 -18.63
CA TRP A 18 -7.64 23.09 -18.71
C TRP A 18 -6.65 23.80 -17.78
N THR A 19 -6.82 25.11 -17.56
CA THR A 19 -6.01 25.87 -16.58
C THR A 19 -6.25 25.36 -15.15
N ALA A 20 -7.52 25.16 -14.77
CA ALA A 20 -7.90 24.66 -13.45
C ALA A 20 -7.37 23.24 -13.20
N ILE A 21 -7.48 22.36 -14.19
CA ILE A 21 -6.92 21.00 -14.15
C ILE A 21 -5.39 21.07 -14.01
N SER A 22 -4.72 21.78 -14.91
CA SER A 22 -3.25 21.82 -14.96
C SER A 22 -2.67 22.39 -13.69
N LEU A 23 -3.23 23.49 -13.18
CA LEU A 23 -2.74 24.12 -11.95
C LEU A 23 -2.92 23.19 -10.74
N THR A 24 -4.08 22.54 -10.63
CA THR A 24 -4.35 21.58 -9.55
C THR A 24 -3.42 20.37 -9.63
N VAL A 25 -3.23 19.79 -10.82
CA VAL A 25 -2.33 18.63 -11.04
C VAL A 25 -0.88 19.00 -10.73
N VAL A 26 -0.39 20.16 -11.17
CA VAL A 26 0.97 20.60 -10.90
C VAL A 26 1.18 20.82 -9.40
N ILE A 27 0.25 21.49 -8.71
CA ILE A 27 0.37 21.71 -7.26
C ILE A 27 0.30 20.38 -6.51
N ALA A 28 -0.68 19.53 -6.81
CA ALA A 28 -0.80 18.21 -6.19
C ALA A 28 0.44 17.36 -6.44
N GLY A 29 0.94 17.32 -7.69
CA GLY A 29 2.14 16.59 -8.08
C GLY A 29 3.38 17.06 -7.35
N LEU A 30 3.62 18.37 -7.28
CA LEU A 30 4.76 18.93 -6.53
C LEU A 30 4.68 18.60 -5.04
N LEU A 31 3.50 18.70 -4.43
CA LEU A 31 3.29 18.35 -3.02
C LEU A 31 3.48 16.85 -2.77
N SER A 32 2.98 15.99 -3.66
CA SER A 32 3.16 14.54 -3.58
C SER A 32 4.63 14.15 -3.73
N ILE A 33 5.33 14.69 -4.73
CA ILE A 33 6.77 14.46 -4.95
C ILE A 33 7.56 14.90 -3.72
N TRP A 34 7.28 16.09 -3.18
CA TRP A 34 7.94 16.57 -1.98
C TRP A 34 7.62 15.72 -0.74
N GLY A 35 6.38 15.25 -0.59
CA GLY A 35 5.99 14.36 0.52
C GLY A 35 6.69 13.00 0.43
N ILE A 36 6.74 12.41 -0.76
CA ILE A 36 7.34 11.09 -1.03
C ILE A 36 8.87 11.17 -0.94
N TYR A 37 9.51 12.00 -1.77
CA TYR A 37 10.97 12.03 -1.89
C TYR A 37 11.65 12.98 -0.90
N GLY A 38 10.96 14.04 -0.45
CA GLY A 38 11.52 15.00 0.51
C GLY A 38 11.33 14.59 1.97
N ILE A 39 10.13 14.12 2.35
CA ILE A 39 9.83 13.73 3.73
C ILE A 39 9.89 12.20 3.93
N GLY A 40 9.63 11.41 2.88
CA GLY A 40 9.54 9.95 2.99
C GLY A 40 8.20 9.50 3.57
N GLN A 41 7.09 10.18 3.25
CA GLN A 41 5.78 9.90 3.87
C GLN A 41 4.73 9.46 2.85
N TYR A 42 4.19 8.27 3.09
CA TYR A 42 2.99 7.73 2.43
C TYR A 42 1.80 7.85 3.39
N GLY A 43 1.46 9.11 3.70
CA GLY A 43 0.59 9.49 4.82
C GLY A 43 -0.85 9.87 4.45
N ILE A 44 -1.58 10.36 5.45
CA ILE A 44 -2.87 11.06 5.33
C ILE A 44 -2.75 12.25 4.37
N ALA A 45 -1.63 12.97 4.38
CA ALA A 45 -1.38 14.04 3.42
C ALA A 45 -1.49 13.57 1.95
N LEU A 46 -0.89 12.41 1.64
CA LEU A 46 -0.88 11.85 0.29
C LEU A 46 -2.22 11.18 -0.05
N PHE A 47 -2.74 10.31 0.82
CA PHE A 47 -3.90 9.47 0.47
C PHE A 47 -5.25 10.08 0.81
N ILE A 48 -5.30 11.12 1.65
CA ILE A 48 -6.56 11.78 2.04
C ILE A 48 -6.62 13.21 1.56
N LEU A 49 -5.67 14.04 1.98
CA LEU A 49 -5.72 15.48 1.69
C LEU A 49 -5.47 15.80 0.22
N THR A 50 -4.60 15.04 -0.47
CA THR A 50 -4.32 15.28 -1.89
C THR A 50 -5.54 14.99 -2.78
N PRO A 51 -6.26 13.85 -2.68
CA PRO A 51 -7.50 13.65 -3.44
C PRO A 51 -8.60 14.67 -3.11
N LEU A 52 -8.74 15.05 -1.83
CA LEU A 52 -9.67 16.12 -1.43
C LEU A 52 -9.31 17.45 -2.11
N PHE A 53 -8.03 17.81 -2.13
CA PHE A 53 -7.53 19.01 -2.82
C PHE A 53 -7.72 18.90 -4.34
N ILE A 54 -7.49 17.73 -4.95
CA ILE A 54 -7.72 17.53 -6.38
C ILE A 54 -9.17 17.86 -6.73
N GLY A 55 -10.14 17.31 -6.00
CA GLY A 55 -11.56 17.59 -6.23
C GLY A 55 -11.95 19.04 -5.92
N ALA A 56 -11.57 19.55 -4.74
CA ALA A 56 -11.95 20.89 -4.30
C ALA A 56 -11.24 21.98 -5.09
N GLY A 57 -9.93 21.85 -5.30
CA GLY A 57 -9.07 22.79 -6.00
C GLY A 57 -9.46 22.95 -7.47
N SER A 58 -9.67 21.84 -8.20
CA SER A 58 -10.13 21.92 -9.58
C SER A 58 -11.51 22.58 -9.69
N THR A 59 -12.42 22.26 -8.77
CA THR A 59 -13.78 22.81 -8.72
C THR A 59 -13.75 24.31 -8.41
N ILE A 60 -12.98 24.74 -7.40
CA ILE A 60 -12.85 26.15 -7.01
C ILE A 60 -12.28 26.98 -8.17
N LEU A 61 -11.19 26.53 -8.79
CA LEU A 61 -10.56 27.24 -9.90
C LEU A 61 -11.48 27.33 -11.12
N TYR A 62 -12.27 26.28 -11.39
CA TYR A 62 -13.21 26.28 -12.50
C TYR A 62 -14.45 27.14 -12.24
N GLY A 63 -14.99 27.11 -11.02
CA GLY A 63 -16.22 27.79 -10.61
C GLY A 63 -16.06 29.22 -10.10
N LEU A 64 -14.84 29.74 -9.88
CA LEU A 64 -14.66 31.11 -9.36
C LEU A 64 -15.36 32.16 -10.27
N ASN A 65 -16.33 32.92 -9.76
CA ASN A 65 -17.14 33.86 -10.55
C ASN A 65 -17.90 33.21 -11.73
N ARG A 66 -18.24 31.92 -11.64
CA ARG A 66 -19.09 31.21 -12.60
C ARG A 66 -20.11 30.38 -11.83
N GLU A 67 -21.31 30.26 -12.36
CA GLU A 67 -22.25 29.24 -11.90
C GLU A 67 -21.79 27.89 -12.44
N ILE A 68 -21.64 26.92 -11.53
CA ILE A 68 -21.32 25.54 -11.86
C ILE A 68 -22.33 24.63 -11.18
N THR A 69 -22.74 23.57 -11.86
CA THR A 69 -23.60 22.55 -11.27
C THR A 69 -22.77 21.58 -10.43
N LYS A 70 -23.44 20.79 -9.58
CA LYS A 70 -22.79 19.67 -8.88
C LYS A 70 -22.17 18.69 -9.88
N GLN A 71 -22.79 18.53 -11.05
CA GLN A 71 -22.29 17.65 -12.10
C GLN A 71 -20.96 18.12 -12.67
N ASP A 72 -20.86 19.42 -12.98
CA ASP A 72 -19.63 20.02 -13.46
C ASP A 72 -18.49 19.84 -12.45
N ALA A 73 -18.79 19.98 -11.16
CA ALA A 73 -17.82 19.82 -10.07
C ALA A 73 -17.22 18.41 -10.01
N TRP A 74 -18.04 17.36 -9.95
CA TRP A 74 -17.48 16.00 -9.85
C TRP A 74 -16.86 15.52 -11.17
N GLN A 75 -17.36 16.00 -12.33
CA GLN A 75 -16.73 15.70 -13.62
C GLN A 75 -15.33 16.32 -13.75
N ILE A 76 -15.16 17.58 -13.35
CA ILE A 76 -13.83 18.20 -13.38
C ILE A 76 -12.91 17.58 -12.33
N GLY A 77 -13.42 17.25 -11.14
CA GLY A 77 -12.67 16.57 -10.09
C GLY A 77 -12.11 15.23 -10.57
N TYR A 78 -12.96 14.35 -11.11
CA TYR A 78 -12.51 13.06 -11.62
C TYR A 78 -11.61 13.15 -12.84
N LEU A 79 -11.85 14.10 -13.76
CA LEU A 79 -10.93 14.33 -14.87
C LEU A 79 -9.55 14.77 -14.38
N THR A 80 -9.50 15.64 -13.36
CA THR A 80 -8.25 16.09 -12.74
C THR A 80 -7.53 14.91 -12.05
N LEU A 81 -8.27 14.08 -11.30
CA LEU A 81 -7.72 12.88 -10.69
C LEU A 81 -7.19 11.90 -11.74
N ALA A 82 -7.92 11.65 -12.82
CA ALA A 82 -7.48 10.76 -13.88
C ALA A 82 -6.18 11.23 -14.52
N ILE A 83 -6.04 12.54 -14.78
CA ILE A 83 -4.81 13.13 -15.33
C ILE A 83 -3.67 13.05 -14.31
N PHE A 84 -3.95 13.30 -13.02
CA PHE A 84 -2.95 13.15 -11.96
C PHE A 84 -2.43 11.72 -11.85
N LEU A 85 -3.33 10.72 -11.81
CA LEU A 85 -2.95 9.30 -11.75
C LEU A 85 -2.21 8.87 -13.02
N ALA A 86 -2.65 9.31 -14.20
CA ALA A 86 -1.93 9.06 -15.44
C ALA A 86 -0.53 9.67 -15.43
N ALA A 87 -0.36 10.88 -14.87
CA ALA A 87 0.96 11.49 -14.72
C ALA A 87 1.86 10.66 -13.81
N LEU A 88 1.37 10.13 -12.68
CA LEU A 88 2.16 9.24 -11.80
C LEU A 88 2.69 8.02 -12.57
N LEU A 89 1.86 7.40 -13.41
CA LEU A 89 2.24 6.24 -14.22
C LEU A 89 3.22 6.62 -15.34
N VAL A 90 2.95 7.71 -16.07
CA VAL A 90 3.79 8.16 -17.20
C VAL A 90 5.17 8.59 -16.73
N PHE A 91 5.27 9.24 -15.57
CA PHE A 91 6.54 9.67 -14.97
C PHE A 91 7.19 8.60 -14.08
N ALA A 92 6.72 7.35 -14.14
CA ALA A 92 7.33 6.20 -13.43
C ALA A 92 7.44 6.39 -11.91
N ILE A 93 6.50 7.13 -11.29
CA ILE A 93 6.51 7.40 -9.85
C ILE A 93 5.87 6.24 -9.07
N GLU A 94 4.82 5.63 -9.63
CA GLU A 94 4.04 4.56 -9.01
C GLU A 94 3.69 3.50 -10.07
N GLY A 95 3.46 2.25 -9.66
CA GLY A 95 2.96 1.21 -10.57
C GLY A 95 1.43 1.09 -10.60
N ILE A 96 0.92 0.35 -11.59
CA ILE A 96 -0.52 0.29 -11.87
C ILE A 96 -1.31 -0.37 -10.73
N ILE A 97 -0.71 -1.35 -10.05
CA ILE A 97 -1.36 -2.09 -8.96
C ILE A 97 -1.49 -1.22 -7.72
N CYS A 98 -0.45 -0.46 -7.37
CA CYS A 98 -0.49 0.48 -6.26
C CYS A 98 -1.49 1.61 -6.50
N VAL A 99 -1.57 2.13 -7.74
CA VAL A 99 -2.63 3.08 -8.15
C VAL A 99 -4.02 2.45 -8.03
N ALA A 100 -4.21 1.20 -8.49
CA ALA A 100 -5.47 0.50 -8.38
C ALA A 100 -5.87 0.25 -6.92
N MET A 101 -4.91 -0.05 -6.04
CA MET A 101 -5.12 -0.18 -4.61
C MET A 101 -5.48 1.18 -3.97
N ALA A 102 -4.91 2.30 -4.41
CA ALA A 102 -5.27 3.63 -3.89
C ALA A 102 -6.60 4.19 -4.44
N ALA A 103 -7.03 3.74 -5.61
CA ALA A 103 -8.16 4.29 -6.36
C ALA A 103 -9.49 4.37 -5.58
N PRO A 104 -9.91 3.37 -4.77
CA PRO A 104 -11.16 3.45 -4.02
C PRO A 104 -11.26 4.70 -3.12
N PHE A 105 -10.18 5.05 -2.42
CA PHE A 105 -10.11 6.24 -1.58
C PHE A 105 -9.96 7.50 -2.43
N GLY A 106 -9.10 7.45 -3.45
CA GLY A 106 -8.89 8.57 -4.36
C GLY A 106 -10.19 9.05 -5.01
N LEU A 107 -11.01 8.12 -5.52
CA LEU A 107 -12.31 8.42 -6.13
C LEU A 107 -13.28 9.01 -5.11
N LEU A 108 -13.49 8.31 -3.98
CA LEU A 108 -14.43 8.75 -2.95
C LEU A 108 -14.09 10.17 -2.43
N LEU A 109 -12.82 10.40 -2.11
CA LEU A 109 -12.36 11.66 -1.54
C LEU A 109 -12.30 12.79 -2.57
N THR A 110 -11.98 12.49 -3.83
CA THR A 110 -12.10 13.49 -4.91
C THR A 110 -13.54 13.93 -5.10
N TRP A 111 -14.51 13.01 -5.01
CA TRP A 111 -15.93 13.34 -5.07
C TRP A 111 -16.34 14.23 -3.90
N VAL A 112 -15.98 13.87 -2.67
CA VAL A 112 -16.23 14.70 -1.48
C VAL A 112 -15.58 16.08 -1.62
N GLY A 113 -14.32 16.14 -2.07
CA GLY A 113 -13.61 17.40 -2.33
C GLY A 113 -14.33 18.26 -3.36
N SER A 114 -14.84 17.66 -4.44
CA SER A 114 -15.61 18.37 -5.47
C SER A 114 -16.90 18.96 -4.90
N LEU A 115 -17.61 18.24 -4.02
CA LEU A 115 -18.78 18.75 -3.32
C LEU A 115 -18.44 19.93 -2.40
N ILE A 116 -17.33 19.85 -1.66
CA ILE A 116 -16.82 20.94 -0.81
C ILE A 116 -16.52 22.16 -1.67
N GLY A 117 -15.76 21.99 -2.76
CA GLY A 117 -15.44 23.06 -3.70
C GLY A 117 -16.68 23.74 -4.26
N HIS A 118 -17.68 22.95 -4.68
CA HIS A 118 -18.95 23.46 -5.20
C HIS A 118 -19.73 24.24 -4.12
N ALA A 119 -19.81 23.72 -2.89
CA ALA A 119 -20.51 24.40 -1.79
C ALA A 119 -19.88 25.76 -1.46
N ILE A 120 -18.55 25.87 -1.51
CA ILE A 120 -17.82 27.12 -1.28
C ILE A 120 -18.16 28.15 -2.37
N ILE A 121 -18.11 27.74 -3.63
CA ILE A 121 -18.38 28.62 -4.77
C ILE A 121 -19.82 29.14 -4.74
N ASN A 122 -20.79 28.29 -4.41
CA ASN A 122 -22.21 28.68 -4.42
C ASN A 122 -22.62 29.51 -3.21
N LYS A 123 -21.97 29.34 -2.05
CA LYS A 123 -22.34 30.08 -0.83
C LYS A 123 -21.68 31.46 -0.78
N ASN A 124 -20.35 31.52 -0.98
CA ASN A 124 -19.62 32.78 -0.93
C ASN A 124 -18.29 32.68 -1.68
N SER A 125 -18.28 33.16 -2.92
CA SER A 125 -17.09 33.11 -3.79
C SER A 125 -15.90 33.95 -3.28
N THR A 126 -16.09 34.81 -2.27
CA THR A 126 -14.99 35.57 -1.66
C THR A 126 -14.05 34.68 -0.84
N ASP A 127 -14.56 33.56 -0.30
CA ASP A 127 -13.79 32.67 0.59
C ASP A 127 -13.02 31.59 -0.21
N ALA A 128 -13.26 31.51 -1.52
CA ALA A 128 -12.71 30.52 -2.41
C ALA A 128 -11.17 30.56 -2.47
N SER A 129 -10.58 31.76 -2.61
CA SER A 129 -9.12 31.91 -2.64
C SER A 129 -8.48 31.53 -1.30
N THR A 130 -9.08 31.93 -0.18
CA THR A 130 -8.60 31.58 1.16
C THR A 130 -8.66 30.07 1.37
N THR A 131 -9.77 29.43 1.01
CA THR A 131 -9.95 27.98 1.16
C THR A 131 -8.96 27.20 0.29
N PHE A 132 -8.73 27.64 -0.95
CA PHE A 132 -7.72 27.03 -1.82
C PHE A 132 -6.33 27.08 -1.17
N LEU A 133 -5.92 28.23 -0.62
CA LEU A 133 -4.64 28.36 0.06
C LEU A 133 -4.55 27.52 1.33
N VAL A 134 -5.63 27.42 2.11
CA VAL A 134 -5.71 26.54 3.29
C VAL A 134 -5.55 25.08 2.88
N LEU A 135 -6.21 24.63 1.81
CA LEU A 135 -6.08 23.26 1.31
C LEU A 135 -4.66 22.94 0.81
N VAL A 136 -4.01 23.90 0.15
CA VAL A 136 -2.60 23.76 -0.26
C VAL A 136 -1.67 23.74 0.96
N GLY A 137 -1.92 24.58 1.96
CA GLY A 137 -1.09 24.70 3.16
C GLY A 137 -1.24 23.54 4.14
N ILE A 138 -2.43 22.93 4.25
CA ILE A 138 -2.68 21.84 5.21
C ILE A 138 -1.96 20.54 4.83
N ILE A 139 -1.77 20.28 3.53
CA ILE A 139 -1.08 19.09 3.02
C ILE A 139 0.36 19.01 3.57
N PRO A 140 1.24 20.01 3.36
CA PRO A 140 2.60 19.93 3.87
C PRO A 140 2.69 19.98 5.40
N THR A 141 1.78 20.70 6.07
CA THR A 141 1.74 20.67 7.54
C THR A 141 1.41 19.28 8.07
N MET A 142 0.45 18.59 7.46
CA MET A 142 0.08 17.24 7.86
C MET A 142 1.22 16.25 7.58
N ALA A 143 1.84 16.33 6.40
CA ALA A 143 2.98 15.48 6.05
C ALA A 143 4.13 15.59 7.07
N PHE A 144 4.38 16.79 7.58
CA PHE A 144 5.39 17.01 8.62
C PHE A 144 4.99 16.42 9.97
N ILE A 145 3.73 16.61 10.39
CA ILE A 145 3.20 16.03 11.64
C ILE A 145 3.24 14.50 11.60
N GLU A 146 2.96 13.89 10.45
CA GLU A 146 2.91 12.45 10.30
C GLU A 146 4.26 11.75 10.40
N LYS A 147 5.35 12.47 10.08
CA LYS A 147 6.72 11.96 10.09
C LYS A 147 7.14 11.38 11.45
N SER A 148 6.63 11.94 12.54
CA SER A 148 6.97 11.49 13.90
C SER A 148 6.20 10.25 14.38
N SER A 149 5.27 9.72 13.58
CA SER A 149 4.47 8.57 13.96
C SER A 149 5.27 7.28 13.82
N GLN A 150 5.38 6.51 14.92
CA GLN A 150 5.94 5.16 14.86
C GLN A 150 4.90 4.18 14.29
N PRO A 151 5.32 3.21 13.46
CA PRO A 151 4.43 2.19 12.96
C PRO A 151 4.10 1.16 14.05
N THR A 152 2.86 0.65 14.03
CA THR A 152 2.41 -0.37 14.99
C THR A 152 2.72 -1.76 14.44
N LEU A 153 3.36 -2.61 15.25
CA LEU A 153 3.56 -4.01 14.93
C LEU A 153 2.23 -4.77 15.04
N VAL A 154 1.85 -5.46 13.98
CA VAL A 154 0.64 -6.29 13.90
C VAL A 154 1.02 -7.72 13.53
N SER A 155 0.11 -8.67 13.74
CA SER A 155 0.33 -10.09 13.43
C SER A 155 -0.80 -10.68 12.60
N VAL A 156 -0.43 -11.55 11.66
CA VAL A 156 -1.35 -12.37 10.86
C VAL A 156 -1.10 -13.83 11.16
N VAL A 157 -2.16 -14.60 11.39
CA VAL A 157 -2.08 -16.04 11.69
C VAL A 157 -2.94 -16.82 10.70
N SER A 158 -2.35 -17.82 10.04
CA SER A 158 -3.09 -18.83 9.28
C SER A 158 -2.83 -20.20 9.87
N SER A 159 -3.75 -21.15 9.69
CA SER A 159 -3.56 -22.52 10.19
C SER A 159 -4.12 -23.57 9.24
N ILE A 160 -3.54 -24.77 9.29
CA ILE A 160 -4.00 -25.92 8.52
C ILE A 160 -3.89 -27.20 9.34
N ARG A 161 -4.82 -28.14 9.13
CA ARG A 161 -4.75 -29.49 9.67
C ARG A 161 -4.01 -30.42 8.71
N ILE A 162 -3.05 -31.17 9.23
CA ILE A 162 -2.19 -32.08 8.49
C ILE A 162 -2.30 -33.49 9.08
N ASP A 163 -2.58 -34.46 8.22
CA ASP A 163 -2.70 -35.89 8.49
C ASP A 163 -1.34 -36.57 8.61
N ALA A 164 -0.50 -36.02 9.48
CA ALA A 164 0.83 -36.51 9.77
C ALA A 164 1.22 -36.16 11.21
N PRO A 165 2.07 -36.96 11.88
CA PRO A 165 2.56 -36.64 13.20
C PRO A 165 3.46 -35.40 13.18
N PRO A 166 3.58 -34.65 14.30
CA PRO A 166 4.35 -33.40 14.35
C PRO A 166 5.80 -33.54 13.88
N GLN A 167 6.43 -34.69 14.13
CA GLN A 167 7.80 -34.98 13.71
C GLN A 167 7.96 -35.02 12.18
N THR A 168 6.95 -35.51 11.45
CA THR A 168 6.97 -35.52 9.98
C THR A 168 6.73 -34.11 9.43
N VAL A 169 5.81 -33.37 10.04
CA VAL A 169 5.51 -31.98 9.65
C VAL A 169 6.71 -31.07 9.90
N TRP A 170 7.40 -31.25 11.03
CA TRP A 170 8.56 -30.47 11.44
C TRP A 170 9.67 -30.43 10.38
N LYS A 171 9.96 -31.58 9.75
CA LYS A 171 10.96 -31.69 8.67
C LYS A 171 10.63 -30.77 7.49
N ASN A 172 9.35 -30.62 7.16
CA ASN A 172 8.86 -29.78 6.06
C ASN A 172 8.68 -28.30 6.47
N VAL A 173 8.68 -27.99 7.77
CA VAL A 173 8.59 -26.60 8.29
C VAL A 173 9.96 -25.91 8.30
N ILE A 174 11.01 -26.66 8.64
CA ILE A 174 12.38 -26.13 8.70
C ILE A 174 12.86 -25.74 7.29
N GLU A 175 12.63 -26.63 6.34
CA GLU A 175 12.96 -26.44 4.93
C GLU A 175 11.93 -27.15 4.06
N PHE A 176 11.70 -26.61 2.86
CA PHE A 176 10.80 -27.22 1.90
C PHE A 176 11.35 -27.03 0.48
N PRO A 177 11.11 -28.01 -0.42
CA PRO A 177 11.57 -27.95 -1.79
C PRO A 177 10.82 -26.87 -2.58
N HIS A 178 11.07 -26.83 -3.89
CA HIS A 178 10.38 -25.90 -4.79
C HIS A 178 8.85 -26.09 -4.71
N LEU A 179 8.12 -24.98 -4.54
CA LEU A 179 6.67 -24.92 -4.60
C LEU A 179 6.21 -24.91 -6.06
N ASP A 180 5.06 -25.53 -6.33
CA ASP A 180 4.36 -25.39 -7.62
C ASP A 180 3.99 -23.91 -7.86
N GLU A 181 3.92 -23.48 -9.13
CA GLU A 181 3.53 -22.10 -9.48
C GLU A 181 2.16 -21.71 -8.90
N PRO A 182 1.94 -20.42 -8.57
CA PRO A 182 0.66 -19.97 -8.05
C PRO A 182 -0.45 -19.93 -9.09
N GLU A 183 -1.60 -20.51 -8.73
CA GLU A 183 -2.86 -20.36 -9.48
C GLU A 183 -3.56 -19.03 -9.18
N ASP A 184 -3.35 -18.50 -7.97
CA ASP A 184 -3.99 -17.30 -7.44
C ASP A 184 -3.59 -16.05 -8.25
N PHE A 185 -4.58 -15.31 -8.79
CA PHE A 185 -4.35 -14.19 -9.70
C PHE A 185 -3.48 -13.08 -9.10
N ILE A 186 -3.55 -12.86 -7.79
CA ILE A 186 -2.77 -11.82 -7.09
C ILE A 186 -1.25 -11.99 -7.29
N PHE A 187 -0.76 -13.21 -7.48
CA PHE A 187 0.66 -13.46 -7.68
C PHE A 187 1.11 -13.20 -9.13
N LYS A 188 0.16 -12.91 -10.03
CA LYS A 188 0.42 -12.43 -11.40
C LYS A 188 0.52 -10.91 -11.46
N THR A 189 0.25 -10.20 -10.35
CA THR A 189 0.29 -8.73 -10.31
C THR A 189 1.65 -8.18 -9.89
N GLY A 190 2.70 -9.00 -9.91
CA GLY A 190 4.05 -8.63 -9.46
C GLY A 190 4.32 -8.85 -7.97
N ILE A 191 3.30 -9.19 -7.17
CA ILE A 191 3.45 -9.49 -5.73
C ILE A 191 4.38 -10.69 -5.54
N ALA A 192 5.37 -10.53 -4.66
CA ALA A 192 6.36 -11.55 -4.38
C ALA A 192 5.71 -12.75 -3.67
N TYR A 193 6.14 -13.96 -4.03
CA TYR A 193 5.64 -15.19 -3.42
C TYR A 193 6.78 -16.19 -3.18
N PRO A 194 6.61 -17.09 -2.17
CA PRO A 194 7.64 -18.06 -1.82
C PRO A 194 7.82 -19.13 -2.88
N ILE A 195 9.08 -19.48 -3.11
CA ILE A 195 9.54 -20.48 -4.09
C ILE A 195 10.06 -21.72 -3.38
N ASN A 196 10.94 -21.55 -2.38
CA ASN A 196 11.44 -22.64 -1.53
C ASN A 196 12.03 -22.05 -0.23
N ALA A 197 12.37 -22.91 0.72
CA ALA A 197 13.12 -22.51 1.90
C ALA A 197 14.24 -23.52 2.18
N ARG A 198 15.44 -23.01 2.47
CA ARG A 198 16.57 -23.82 2.91
C ARG A 198 17.09 -23.32 4.23
N ILE A 199 17.62 -24.21 5.06
CA ILE A 199 18.25 -23.83 6.32
C ILE A 199 19.76 -24.13 6.31
N LYS A 200 20.54 -23.26 6.95
CA LYS A 200 21.95 -23.49 7.24
C LYS A 200 22.14 -23.60 8.75
N GLY A 201 22.68 -24.73 9.20
CA GLY A 201 22.85 -25.04 10.61
C GLY A 201 21.64 -25.75 11.23
N THR A 202 21.66 -25.92 12.55
CA THR A 202 20.61 -26.60 13.33
C THR A 202 20.49 -25.94 14.69
N GLY A 203 19.27 -25.85 15.23
CA GLY A 203 19.03 -25.22 16.54
C GLY A 203 18.93 -23.70 16.47
N VAL A 204 18.97 -23.06 17.64
CA VAL A 204 19.00 -21.59 17.77
C VAL A 204 20.28 -21.05 17.12
N GLY A 205 20.15 -19.99 16.34
CA GLY A 205 21.25 -19.40 15.56
C GLY A 205 21.43 -20.00 14.16
N ALA A 206 20.73 -21.09 13.82
CA ALA A 206 20.60 -21.51 12.42
C ALA A 206 19.95 -20.39 11.60
N VAL A 207 20.24 -20.33 10.29
CA VAL A 207 19.73 -19.29 9.41
C VAL A 207 18.89 -19.91 8.32
N ARG A 208 17.60 -19.58 8.30
CA ARG A 208 16.69 -19.97 7.23
C ARG A 208 16.72 -18.92 6.12
N HIS A 209 16.85 -19.39 4.89
CA HIS A 209 16.77 -18.59 3.68
C HIS A 209 15.48 -18.95 2.97
N CYS A 210 14.47 -18.09 3.09
CA CYS A 210 13.18 -18.26 2.43
C CYS A 210 13.21 -17.47 1.12
N ASN A 211 13.25 -18.17 -0.01
CA ASN A 211 13.44 -17.57 -1.32
C ASN A 211 12.09 -17.23 -1.94
N PHE A 212 11.93 -15.99 -2.37
CA PHE A 212 10.79 -15.44 -3.08
C PHE A 212 11.19 -15.08 -4.51
N THR A 213 10.21 -14.75 -5.35
CA THR A 213 10.44 -14.29 -6.74
C THR A 213 11.26 -13.01 -6.87
N THR A 214 11.36 -12.22 -5.80
CA THR A 214 12.08 -10.94 -5.76
C THR A 214 13.40 -11.01 -4.99
N GLY A 215 13.74 -12.16 -4.41
CA GLY A 215 14.95 -12.34 -3.59
C GLY A 215 14.67 -13.15 -2.34
N SER A 216 15.57 -13.10 -1.37
CA SER A 216 15.53 -13.98 -0.19
C SER A 216 15.25 -13.20 1.09
N PHE A 217 14.36 -13.74 1.92
CA PHE A 217 14.36 -13.43 3.33
C PHE A 217 15.52 -14.16 4.02
N VAL A 218 16.20 -13.46 4.93
CA VAL A 218 17.21 -14.05 5.82
C VAL A 218 16.63 -14.07 7.23
N GLU A 219 16.44 -15.28 7.73
CA GLU A 219 15.61 -15.57 8.90
C GLU A 219 16.38 -16.35 9.96
N PRO A 220 17.19 -15.68 10.82
CA PRO A 220 17.86 -16.33 11.94
C PRO A 220 16.85 -16.93 12.93
N ILE A 221 17.05 -18.19 13.29
CA ILE A 221 16.20 -18.92 14.23
C ILE A 221 16.49 -18.44 15.66
N THR A 222 15.46 -17.96 16.33
CA THR A 222 15.49 -17.52 17.73
C THR A 222 14.93 -18.56 18.70
N VAL A 223 14.05 -19.45 18.24
CA VAL A 223 13.52 -20.57 19.02
C VAL A 223 13.50 -21.82 18.17
N TRP A 224 14.08 -22.89 18.70
CA TRP A 224 14.06 -24.23 18.12
C TRP A 224 13.61 -25.23 19.19
N ASP A 225 12.30 -25.45 19.28
CA ASP A 225 11.68 -26.39 20.21
C ASP A 225 11.03 -27.50 19.39
N GLU A 226 11.83 -28.46 18.95
CA GLU A 226 11.39 -29.56 18.09
C GLU A 226 10.48 -30.54 18.84
N PRO A 227 9.34 -30.96 18.28
CA PRO A 227 8.74 -30.58 17.00
C PRO A 227 7.59 -29.55 17.16
N ARG A 228 7.62 -28.70 18.19
CA ARG A 228 6.48 -27.87 18.62
C ARG A 228 6.53 -26.44 18.10
N LEU A 229 7.70 -25.80 18.06
CA LEU A 229 7.81 -24.36 17.81
C LEU A 229 9.13 -24.00 17.13
N LEU A 230 9.02 -23.36 15.97
CA LEU A 230 10.12 -22.69 15.26
C LEU A 230 9.80 -21.20 15.18
N LYS A 231 10.65 -20.34 15.76
CA LYS A 231 10.51 -18.88 15.68
C LYS A 231 11.79 -18.25 15.13
N PHE A 232 11.63 -17.25 14.28
CA PHE A 232 12.74 -16.54 13.64
C PHE A 232 12.48 -15.04 13.55
N THR A 233 13.56 -14.27 13.52
CA THR A 233 13.56 -12.85 13.17
C THR A 233 13.88 -12.67 11.70
N VAL A 234 13.46 -11.56 11.11
CA VAL A 234 13.84 -11.18 9.74
C VAL A 234 14.91 -10.10 9.82
N VAL A 235 16.11 -10.41 9.34
CA VAL A 235 17.23 -9.43 9.29
C VAL A 235 17.44 -8.85 7.88
N GLN A 236 16.90 -9.52 6.86
CA GLN A 236 16.87 -9.06 5.48
C GLN A 236 15.57 -9.55 4.83
N GLN A 237 14.93 -8.70 4.04
CA GLN A 237 13.78 -9.03 3.21
C GLN A 237 14.00 -8.52 1.78
N PRO A 238 13.45 -9.18 0.75
CA PRO A 238 13.40 -8.63 -0.59
C PRO A 238 12.28 -7.60 -0.70
N GLU A 239 12.22 -6.93 -1.85
CA GLU A 239 11.06 -6.10 -2.23
C GLU A 239 9.78 -6.94 -2.20
N PRO A 240 8.68 -6.40 -1.65
CA PRO A 240 7.42 -7.14 -1.51
C PRO A 240 6.73 -7.42 -2.85
N MET A 241 7.09 -6.67 -3.90
CA MET A 241 6.57 -6.84 -5.25
C MET A 241 7.48 -6.17 -6.28
N LYS A 242 7.33 -6.53 -7.54
CA LYS A 242 7.81 -5.76 -8.69
C LYS A 242 6.65 -5.02 -9.32
N GLU A 243 6.84 -3.73 -9.58
CA GLU A 243 5.77 -2.91 -10.11
C GLU A 243 5.44 -3.26 -11.57
N LEU A 244 4.15 -3.37 -11.86
CA LEU A 244 3.66 -3.49 -13.23
C LEU A 244 3.53 -2.11 -13.84
N SER A 245 4.43 -1.78 -14.75
CA SER A 245 4.50 -0.49 -15.43
C SER A 245 5.06 -0.63 -16.84
N PHE A 246 4.90 0.43 -17.64
CA PHE A 246 5.58 0.57 -18.94
C PHE A 246 7.08 0.86 -18.79
N TRP A 247 7.50 1.31 -17.60
CA TRP A 247 8.86 1.65 -17.25
C TRP A 247 9.39 0.71 -16.17
N ASP A 248 10.70 0.72 -15.94
CA ASP A 248 11.31 0.10 -14.76
C ASP A 248 11.05 1.03 -13.56
N VAL A 249 9.99 0.75 -12.80
CA VAL A 249 9.54 1.57 -11.68
C VAL A 249 10.10 1.00 -10.38
N ASP A 250 10.90 1.81 -9.69
CA ASP A 250 11.37 1.54 -8.35
C ASP A 250 10.74 2.53 -7.36
N ALA A 251 9.46 2.31 -7.06
CA ALA A 251 8.70 3.23 -6.23
C ALA A 251 9.20 3.18 -4.77
N PRO A 252 9.36 4.32 -4.08
CA PRO A 252 9.89 4.34 -2.71
C PRO A 252 9.11 3.47 -1.73
N HIS A 253 7.79 3.29 -1.94
CA HIS A 253 6.96 2.44 -1.09
C HIS A 253 7.32 0.94 -1.14
N LEU A 254 8.16 0.50 -2.07
CA LEU A 254 8.68 -0.87 -2.09
C LEU A 254 9.76 -1.11 -1.03
N HIS A 255 10.37 -0.03 -0.53
CA HIS A 255 11.52 -0.06 0.38
C HIS A 255 11.14 0.43 1.77
N ASP A 256 11.17 -0.45 2.76
CA ASP A 256 10.93 -0.13 4.18
C ASP A 256 9.51 0.36 4.54
N TYR A 257 8.55 0.36 3.62
CA TYR A 257 7.14 0.68 3.93
C TYR A 257 6.28 -0.52 4.27
N PHE A 258 6.66 -1.74 3.86
CA PHE A 258 6.17 -2.98 4.44
C PHE A 258 7.36 -3.72 5.02
N VAL A 259 7.36 -3.98 6.33
CA VAL A 259 8.49 -4.61 7.01
C VAL A 259 8.02 -5.81 7.81
N SER A 260 8.47 -6.99 7.40
CA SER A 260 8.33 -8.22 8.18
C SER A 260 9.42 -8.24 9.25
N LYS A 261 9.05 -8.46 10.52
CA LYS A 261 10.00 -8.46 11.63
C LYS A 261 10.27 -9.85 12.17
N GLN A 262 9.23 -10.68 12.26
CA GLN A 262 9.33 -12.01 12.86
C GLN A 262 8.35 -12.96 12.17
N GLY A 263 8.70 -14.24 12.18
CA GLY A 263 7.79 -15.30 11.79
C GLY A 263 7.88 -16.48 12.75
N GLN A 264 6.83 -17.30 12.73
CA GLN A 264 6.72 -18.47 13.59
C GLN A 264 5.91 -19.57 12.92
N PHE A 265 6.34 -20.82 13.13
CA PHE A 265 5.53 -22.01 12.92
C PHE A 265 5.32 -22.72 14.25
N LYS A 266 4.06 -22.95 14.61
CA LYS A 266 3.67 -23.68 15.82
C LYS A 266 2.91 -24.93 15.42
N LEU A 267 3.34 -26.07 15.95
CA LEU A 267 2.76 -27.38 15.69
C LEU A 267 2.08 -27.86 16.97
N THR A 268 0.77 -28.09 16.88
CA THR A 268 -0.01 -28.65 17.99
C THR A 268 -0.45 -30.06 17.62
N ARG A 269 -0.10 -31.05 18.44
CA ARG A 269 -0.55 -32.42 18.27
C ARG A 269 -2.06 -32.50 18.54
N LEU A 270 -2.80 -33.11 17.62
CA LEU A 270 -4.23 -33.36 17.74
C LEU A 270 -4.50 -34.75 18.36
N PRO A 271 -5.68 -34.99 18.96
CA PRO A 271 -5.99 -36.25 19.65
C PRO A 271 -5.84 -37.52 18.80
N ASN A 272 -6.03 -37.42 17.49
CA ASN A 272 -5.91 -38.51 16.53
C ASN A 272 -4.48 -38.70 15.98
N GLY A 273 -3.48 -38.09 16.61
CA GLY A 273 -2.08 -38.16 16.18
C GLY A 273 -1.73 -37.23 15.01
N LYS A 274 -2.71 -36.50 14.46
CA LYS A 274 -2.51 -35.48 13.41
C LYS A 274 -1.92 -34.19 13.98
N THR A 275 -1.63 -33.22 13.12
CA THR A 275 -1.01 -31.94 13.50
C THR A 275 -1.86 -30.76 13.05
N LEU A 276 -2.06 -29.78 13.94
CA LEU A 276 -2.46 -28.42 13.56
C LEU A 276 -1.19 -27.58 13.43
N LEU A 277 -0.93 -27.10 12.21
CA LEU A 277 0.19 -26.21 11.92
C LEU A 277 -0.34 -24.77 11.83
N GLU A 278 0.19 -23.88 12.67
CA GLU A 278 -0.11 -22.45 12.69
C GLU A 278 1.12 -21.67 12.20
N GLY A 279 0.95 -20.85 11.17
CA GLY A 279 1.97 -19.90 10.69
C GLY A 279 1.61 -18.49 11.14
N THR A 280 2.55 -17.78 11.75
CA THR A 280 2.38 -16.38 12.18
C THR A 280 3.45 -15.50 11.57
N THR A 281 3.05 -14.34 11.04
CA THR A 281 3.95 -13.27 10.60
C THR A 281 3.65 -12.01 11.38
N TRP A 282 4.67 -11.41 12.00
CA TRP A 282 4.60 -10.08 12.61
C TRP A 282 5.24 -9.07 11.67
N TYR A 283 4.48 -8.06 11.29
CA TYR A 283 4.91 -7.02 10.37
C TYR A 283 4.41 -5.66 10.83
N TYR A 284 4.99 -4.60 10.27
CA TYR A 284 4.37 -3.29 10.26
C TYR A 284 4.42 -2.71 8.86
N HIS A 285 3.66 -1.65 8.63
CA HIS A 285 3.74 -0.86 7.42
C HIS A 285 3.71 0.63 7.76
N ASN A 286 4.41 1.44 6.96
CA ASN A 286 4.52 2.88 7.14
C ASN A 286 3.63 3.65 6.15
N ILE A 287 2.45 3.11 5.87
CA ILE A 287 1.48 3.64 4.90
C ILE A 287 0.16 3.92 5.62
N LYS A 288 -0.42 5.10 5.43
CA LYS A 288 -1.65 5.53 6.11
C LYS A 288 -2.82 5.74 5.13
N PRO A 289 -4.08 5.61 5.60
CA PRO A 289 -4.48 5.19 6.95
C PRO A 289 -4.23 3.70 7.18
N ALA A 290 -3.71 3.35 8.37
CA ALA A 290 -3.20 2.01 8.64
C ALA A 290 -4.24 0.91 8.42
N PHE A 291 -5.47 1.12 8.93
CA PHE A 291 -6.56 0.15 8.84
C PHE A 291 -6.85 -0.30 7.40
N TYR A 292 -6.70 0.60 6.42
CA TYR A 292 -7.01 0.28 5.04
C TYR A 292 -5.93 -0.60 4.41
N TRP A 293 -4.68 -0.16 4.50
CA TRP A 293 -3.55 -0.90 3.92
C TRP A 293 -3.28 -2.22 4.63
N GLN A 294 -3.71 -2.37 5.89
CA GLN A 294 -3.74 -3.67 6.58
C GLN A 294 -4.70 -4.66 5.96
N LEU A 295 -5.81 -4.24 5.33
CA LEU A 295 -6.69 -5.17 4.62
C LEU A 295 -5.95 -5.86 3.48
N TRP A 296 -5.22 -5.08 2.68
CA TRP A 296 -4.37 -5.60 1.61
C TRP A 296 -3.24 -6.47 2.16
N SER A 297 -2.47 -5.94 3.10
CA SER A 297 -1.31 -6.63 3.68
C SER A 297 -1.72 -7.96 4.33
N ASN A 298 -2.77 -7.97 5.16
CA ASN A 298 -3.28 -9.18 5.79
C ASN A 298 -3.76 -10.20 4.76
N SER A 299 -4.51 -9.76 3.75
CA SER A 299 -5.01 -10.65 2.69
C SER A 299 -3.86 -11.31 1.91
N ILE A 300 -2.83 -10.54 1.54
CA ILE A 300 -1.66 -11.04 0.84
C ILE A 300 -0.87 -12.02 1.73
N ILE A 301 -0.64 -11.68 3.00
CA ILE A 301 0.07 -12.56 3.94
C ILE A 301 -0.71 -13.87 4.14
N HIS A 302 -2.04 -13.83 4.27
CA HIS A 302 -2.85 -15.05 4.35
C HIS A 302 -2.66 -15.93 3.12
N LYS A 303 -2.70 -15.36 1.90
CA LYS A 303 -2.46 -16.13 0.67
C LYS A 303 -1.05 -16.72 0.60
N ILE A 304 -0.04 -15.98 1.06
CA ILE A 304 1.35 -16.48 1.16
C ILE A 304 1.44 -17.62 2.18
N HIS A 305 0.85 -17.45 3.36
CA HIS A 305 0.78 -18.51 4.36
C HIS A 305 0.10 -19.75 3.81
N ASP A 306 -1.06 -19.61 3.17
CA ASP A 306 -1.83 -20.73 2.66
C ASP A 306 -1.02 -21.53 1.63
N ARG A 307 -0.26 -20.87 0.76
CA ARG A 307 0.67 -21.55 -0.16
C ARG A 307 1.70 -22.40 0.57
N VAL A 308 2.37 -21.84 1.57
CA VAL A 308 3.40 -22.56 2.34
C VAL A 308 2.78 -23.70 3.13
N LEU A 309 1.68 -23.45 3.83
CA LEU A 309 0.99 -24.42 4.68
C LEU A 309 0.41 -25.59 3.88
N VAL A 310 -0.21 -25.33 2.73
CA VAL A 310 -0.72 -26.37 1.81
C VAL A 310 0.43 -27.18 1.23
N HIS A 311 1.56 -26.55 0.88
CA HIS A 311 2.73 -27.27 0.39
C HIS A 311 3.32 -28.20 1.46
N ILE A 312 3.46 -27.71 2.70
CA ILE A 312 3.92 -28.51 3.84
C ILE A 312 2.98 -29.70 4.08
N LYS A 313 1.66 -29.48 4.02
CA LYS A 313 0.66 -30.54 4.11
C LYS A 313 0.87 -31.61 3.03
N LYS A 314 0.93 -31.20 1.76
CA LYS A 314 1.12 -32.09 0.60
C LYS A 314 2.39 -32.93 0.70
N ASN A 315 3.46 -32.44 1.32
CA ASN A 315 4.70 -33.20 1.49
C ASN A 315 4.72 -34.06 2.75
N SER A 316 3.99 -33.67 3.79
CA SER A 316 3.94 -34.42 5.06
C SER A 316 2.98 -35.60 5.04
N GLU A 317 1.97 -35.58 4.15
CA GLU A 317 0.94 -36.61 4.00
C GLU A 317 1.26 -37.67 2.92
N ARG A 318 2.47 -37.61 2.33
CA ARG A 318 2.98 -38.65 1.43
C ARG A 318 3.51 -39.84 2.22
#